data_AF-A0AAV1RCI3-F1
#
_entry.id   AF-A0AAV1RCI3-F1
#
_cell.length_a   1.000
_cell.length_b   1.000
_cell.length_c   1.000
_cell.angle_alpha   90.00
_cell.angle_beta   90.00
_cell.angle_gamma   90.00
#
_symmetry.space_group_name_H-M   'P 1'
#
loop_
_entity.id
_entity.type
_entity.pdbx_description
1 polymer ?
#
loop_
_entity_poly.entity_id
_entity_poly.type
_entity_poly.pdbx_seq_one_letter_code
_entity_poly.pdbx_strand_id
1 'polypeptide(L)'
;MPLSKFDGPAGMRDRMRDTLLVHRNELVSLLSRYVAKGKGILQAHELVGELVNIIKEDETMQKLNDSPFVEVLESAQEAIVLPPFVGMALRPRPGVWEYVRVNVYELSVDNLSVSEYLQFKEELVDGECNGKYVLELDFEPFNASFPRPTRSSSIGNGVQFLNRHLSSIMFRNKESLEPLLDFLRTHKHDGHAMMLNERIQSISKLQSALSRAEEHLSKFPPDAPSSDFEFR
;
A
#
# COMPACT_ATOMS: atom_id res chain seq x y z
N MET A 1 9.14 18.03 1.30
CA MET A 1 10.35 17.39 0.72
C MET A 1 9.94 16.65 -0.54
N PRO A 2 10.76 16.62 -1.60
CA PRO A 2 10.26 16.49 -2.96
C PRO A 2 9.70 15.09 -3.18
N LEU A 3 8.47 15.04 -3.68
CA LEU A 3 7.85 13.86 -4.27
C LEU A 3 8.86 13.23 -5.23
N SER A 4 9.40 12.08 -4.86
CA SER A 4 10.26 11.30 -5.73
C SER A 4 9.49 11.01 -7.01
N LYS A 5 9.89 11.64 -8.11
CA LYS A 5 9.51 11.22 -9.46
C LYS A 5 9.97 9.78 -9.63
N PHE A 6 9.07 8.84 -9.36
CA PHE A 6 9.24 7.48 -9.80
C PHE A 6 9.04 7.49 -11.31
N ASP A 7 10.16 7.43 -12.04
CA ASP A 7 10.19 7.08 -13.46
C ASP A 7 9.87 5.58 -13.56
N GLY A 8 8.58 5.27 -13.35
CA GLY A 8 7.99 3.95 -13.56
C GLY A 8 7.47 3.83 -15.01
N PRO A 9 6.99 2.63 -15.42
CA PRO A 9 6.21 2.53 -16.66
C PRO A 9 5.09 3.57 -16.62
N ALA A 10 4.85 4.26 -17.75
CA ALA A 10 3.91 5.38 -17.86
C ALA A 10 2.66 5.15 -17.00
N GLY A 11 2.41 6.08 -16.06
CA GLY A 11 1.30 5.99 -15.12
C GLY A 11 -0.03 5.89 -15.85
N MET A 12 -1.08 5.39 -15.19
CA MET A 12 -2.37 5.20 -15.85
C MET A 12 -2.93 6.49 -16.44
N ARG A 13 -2.62 7.63 -15.81
CA ARG A 13 -2.93 8.96 -16.36
C ARG A 13 -2.22 9.26 -17.67
N ASP A 14 -0.94 8.95 -17.80
CA ASP A 14 -0.20 9.23 -19.04
C ASP A 14 -0.72 8.34 -20.16
N ARG A 15 -0.99 7.06 -19.88
CA ARG A 15 -1.68 6.16 -20.83
C ARG A 15 -3.05 6.69 -21.25
N MET A 16 -3.81 7.23 -20.29
CA MET A 16 -5.12 7.81 -20.56
C MET A 16 -5.03 9.07 -21.42
N ARG A 17 -4.08 9.96 -21.13
CA ARG A 17 -3.80 11.15 -21.94
C ARG A 17 -3.37 10.77 -23.35
N ASP A 18 -2.43 9.83 -23.48
CA ASP A 18 -1.91 9.41 -24.78
C ASP A 18 -3.04 8.78 -25.61
N THR A 19 -3.92 7.99 -24.99
CA THR A 19 -5.08 7.45 -25.69
C THR A 19 -6.08 8.55 -26.08
N LEU A 20 -6.30 9.57 -25.24
CA LEU A 20 -7.13 10.73 -25.60
C LEU A 20 -6.61 11.50 -26.82
N LEU A 21 -5.29 11.52 -27.04
CA LEU A 21 -4.69 12.13 -28.22
C LEU A 21 -4.89 11.29 -29.49
N VAL A 22 -4.84 9.96 -29.38
CA VAL A 22 -4.92 9.03 -30.52
C VAL A 22 -6.36 8.67 -30.90
N HIS A 23 -7.22 8.41 -29.90
CA HIS A 23 -8.60 7.92 -30.05
C HIS A 23 -9.62 8.91 -29.46
N ARG A 24 -9.47 10.18 -29.86
CA ARG A 24 -10.22 11.30 -29.29
C ARG A 24 -11.74 11.12 -29.42
N ASN A 25 -12.23 10.80 -30.62
CA ASN A 25 -13.66 10.73 -30.90
C ASN A 25 -14.31 9.57 -30.17
N GLU A 26 -13.61 8.44 -30.13
CA GLU A 26 -14.02 7.21 -29.48
C GLU A 26 -14.14 7.41 -27.96
N LEU A 27 -13.15 8.05 -27.34
CA LEU A 27 -13.18 8.37 -25.91
C LEU A 27 -14.21 9.43 -25.56
N VAL A 28 -14.37 10.47 -26.38
CA VAL A 28 -15.46 11.44 -26.21
C VAL A 28 -16.80 10.73 -26.21
N SER A 29 -17.03 9.82 -27.16
CA SER A 29 -18.28 9.07 -27.28
C SER A 29 -18.56 8.26 -26.01
N LEU A 30 -17.57 7.50 -25.53
CA LEU A 30 -17.69 6.72 -24.30
C LEU A 30 -17.95 7.60 -23.06
N LEU A 31 -17.12 8.63 -22.85
CA LEU A 31 -17.25 9.52 -21.70
C LEU A 31 -18.57 10.30 -21.73
N SER A 32 -19.05 10.67 -22.92
CA SER A 32 -20.34 11.33 -23.10
C SER A 32 -21.50 10.41 -22.69
N ARG A 33 -21.39 9.08 -22.90
CA ARG A 33 -22.40 8.14 -22.40
C ARG A 33 -22.42 8.07 -20.88
N TYR A 34 -21.25 8.07 -20.24
CA TYR A 34 -21.18 8.15 -18.78
C TYR A 34 -21.85 9.42 -18.26
N VAL A 35 -21.55 10.57 -18.87
CA VAL A 35 -22.17 11.85 -18.51
C VAL A 35 -23.68 11.85 -18.79
N ALA A 36 -24.13 11.21 -19.87
CA ALA A 36 -25.55 11.13 -20.24
C ALA A 36 -26.40 10.31 -19.26
N LYS A 37 -25.78 9.38 -18.50
CA LYS A 37 -26.45 8.69 -17.38
C LYS A 37 -26.76 9.63 -16.21
N GLY A 38 -26.17 10.82 -16.20
CA GLY A 38 -26.37 11.85 -15.19
C GLY A 38 -25.40 11.75 -14.02
N LYS A 39 -25.64 12.60 -13.03
CA LYS A 39 -24.85 12.68 -11.79
C LYS A 39 -24.97 11.36 -11.01
N GLY A 40 -23.87 10.66 -10.77
CA GLY A 40 -23.91 9.35 -10.10
C GLY A 40 -22.56 8.65 -9.93
N ILE A 41 -22.62 7.44 -9.38
CA ILE A 41 -21.48 6.51 -9.28
C ILE A 41 -21.68 5.42 -10.32
N LEU A 42 -20.62 5.11 -11.07
CA LEU A 42 -20.53 3.98 -11.97
C LEU A 42 -19.58 2.94 -11.38
N GLN A 43 -20.02 1.69 -11.30
CA GLN A 43 -19.18 0.58 -10.89
C GLN A 43 -18.34 0.03 -12.05
N ALA A 44 -17.27 -0.71 -11.73
CA ALA A 44 -16.38 -1.33 -12.73
C ALA A 44 -17.13 -2.08 -13.85
N HIS A 45 -18.16 -2.86 -13.51
CA HIS A 45 -18.93 -3.62 -14.49
C HIS A 45 -19.76 -2.72 -15.43
N GLU A 46 -20.22 -1.57 -14.94
CA GLU A 46 -20.96 -0.60 -15.75
C GLU A 46 -20.04 0.15 -16.70
N LEU A 47 -18.81 0.46 -16.25
CA LEU A 47 -17.77 1.09 -17.08
C LEU A 47 -17.41 0.18 -18.27
N VAL A 48 -17.05 -1.06 -17.99
CA VAL A 48 -16.71 -2.03 -19.04
C VAL A 48 -17.94 -2.38 -19.88
N GLY A 49 -19.12 -2.46 -19.28
CA GLY A 49 -20.38 -2.74 -19.98
C GLY A 49 -20.72 -1.70 -21.06
N GLU A 50 -20.54 -0.41 -20.76
CA GLU A 50 -20.76 0.65 -21.76
C GLU A 50 -19.76 0.60 -22.91
N LEU A 51 -18.50 0.28 -22.64
CA LEU A 51 -17.51 0.08 -23.70
C LEU A 51 -17.96 -1.04 -24.65
N VAL A 52 -18.40 -2.18 -24.11
CA VAL A 52 -18.90 -3.31 -24.90
C VAL A 52 -20.15 -2.95 -25.70
N ASN A 53 -21.07 -2.17 -25.11
CA ASN A 53 -22.27 -1.72 -25.81
C ASN A 53 -21.92 -0.80 -27.00
N ILE A 54 -20.98 0.14 -26.81
CA ILE A 54 -20.55 1.03 -27.87
C ILE A 54 -19.87 0.27 -29.01
N ILE A 55 -19.02 -0.71 -28.70
CA ILE A 55 -18.36 -1.54 -29.73
C ILE A 55 -19.38 -2.33 -30.56
N LYS A 56 -20.51 -2.76 -29.96
CA LYS A 56 -21.60 -3.43 -30.69
C LYS A 56 -22.37 -2.51 -31.62
N GLU A 57 -22.49 -1.23 -31.27
CA GLU A 57 -23.23 -0.24 -32.05
C GLU A 57 -22.39 0.36 -33.18
N ASP A 58 -21.07 0.48 -32.99
CA ASP A 58 -20.15 1.08 -33.95
C ASP A 58 -18.85 0.27 -34.04
N GLU A 59 -18.68 -0.48 -35.14
CA GLU A 59 -17.49 -1.29 -35.39
C GLU A 59 -16.20 -0.45 -35.45
N THR A 60 -16.28 0.86 -35.72
CA THR A 60 -15.09 1.72 -35.71
C THR A 60 -14.50 1.89 -34.32
N MET A 61 -15.31 1.66 -33.28
CA MET A 61 -14.91 1.68 -31.86
C MET A 61 -14.11 0.44 -31.46
N GLN A 62 -14.02 -0.57 -32.33
CA GLN A 62 -13.16 -1.74 -32.10
C GLN A 62 -11.68 -1.34 -31.99
N LYS A 63 -11.27 -0.23 -32.62
CA LYS A 63 -9.92 0.35 -32.46
C LYS A 63 -9.62 0.78 -31.02
N LEU A 64 -10.63 1.20 -30.27
CA LEU A 64 -10.49 1.56 -28.86
C LEU A 64 -10.28 0.29 -28.01
N ASN A 65 -10.86 -0.83 -28.43
CA ASN A 65 -10.69 -2.11 -27.74
C ASN A 65 -9.26 -2.66 -27.83
N ASP A 66 -8.58 -2.39 -28.95
CA ASP A 66 -7.17 -2.75 -29.13
C ASP A 66 -6.19 -1.74 -28.51
N SER A 67 -6.71 -0.67 -27.89
CA SER A 67 -5.90 0.40 -27.32
C SER A 67 -5.51 0.14 -25.86
N PRO A 68 -4.43 0.77 -25.35
CA PRO A 68 -4.05 0.69 -23.94
C PRO A 68 -5.10 1.19 -22.95
N PHE A 69 -6.15 1.88 -23.43
CA PHE A 69 -7.21 2.40 -22.58
C PHE A 69 -8.12 1.31 -22.02
N VAL A 70 -8.24 0.16 -22.68
CA VAL A 70 -8.99 -0.96 -22.11
C VAL A 70 -8.37 -1.40 -20.79
N GLU A 71 -7.03 -1.51 -20.72
CA GLU A 71 -6.34 -1.83 -19.46
C GLU A 71 -6.60 -0.78 -18.37
N VAL A 72 -6.67 0.50 -18.75
CA VAL A 72 -7.01 1.59 -17.83
C VAL A 72 -8.42 1.40 -17.30
N LEU A 73 -9.40 1.14 -18.19
CA LEU A 73 -10.80 0.96 -17.82
C LEU A 73 -11.04 -0.31 -17.00
N GLU A 74 -10.38 -1.42 -17.33
CA GLU A 74 -10.43 -2.66 -16.56
C GLU A 74 -9.81 -2.51 -15.17
N SER A 75 -8.83 -1.62 -15.01
CA SER A 75 -8.26 -1.30 -13.71
C SER A 75 -9.17 -0.39 -12.86
N ALA A 76 -10.14 0.30 -13.47
CA ALA A 76 -11.04 1.19 -12.77
C ALA A 76 -11.96 0.41 -11.82
N GLN A 77 -11.98 0.81 -10.56
CA GLN A 77 -12.85 0.18 -9.54
C GLN A 77 -14.20 0.88 -9.47
N GLU A 78 -14.20 2.20 -9.63
CA GLU A 78 -15.38 3.05 -9.66
C GLU A 78 -15.08 4.32 -10.47
N ALA A 79 -16.12 4.93 -10.99
CA ALA A 79 -16.08 6.29 -11.51
C ALA A 79 -17.21 7.12 -10.91
N ILE A 80 -16.92 8.38 -10.64
CA ILE A 80 -17.85 9.39 -10.19
C ILE A 80 -18.13 10.29 -11.38
N VAL A 81 -19.41 10.52 -11.66
CA VAL A 81 -19.86 11.40 -12.74
C VAL A 81 -20.46 12.65 -12.10
N LEU A 82 -19.77 13.77 -12.28
CA LEU A 82 -20.24 15.11 -11.95
C LEU A 82 -20.10 15.97 -13.21
N PRO A 83 -21.11 16.03 -14.08
CA PRO A 83 -20.99 16.68 -15.39
C PRO A 83 -20.40 18.11 -15.28
N PRO A 84 -19.37 18.46 -16.08
CA PRO A 84 -18.80 17.71 -17.21
C PRO A 84 -17.64 16.77 -16.87
N PHE A 85 -17.39 16.53 -15.58
CA PHE A 85 -16.26 15.75 -15.10
C PHE A 85 -16.60 14.28 -14.86
N VAL A 86 -15.66 13.41 -15.21
CA VAL A 86 -15.65 12.00 -14.83
C VAL A 86 -14.38 11.72 -14.03
N GLY A 87 -14.52 11.43 -12.74
CA GLY A 87 -13.42 11.08 -11.84
C GLY A 87 -13.32 9.56 -11.69
N MET A 88 -12.17 8.95 -11.93
CA MET A 88 -11.99 7.49 -11.87
C MET A 88 -10.98 7.10 -10.79
N ALA A 89 -11.33 6.08 -10.00
CA ALA A 89 -10.40 5.42 -9.09
C ALA A 89 -9.83 4.17 -9.77
N LEU A 90 -8.55 4.24 -10.13
CA LEU A 90 -7.84 3.21 -10.86
C LEU A 90 -6.99 2.37 -9.90
N ARG A 91 -7.05 1.05 -10.07
CA ARG A 91 -6.30 0.09 -9.25
C ARG A 91 -5.46 -0.82 -10.15
N PRO A 92 -4.33 -0.32 -10.68
CA PRO A 92 -3.48 -1.10 -11.59
C PRO A 92 -2.95 -2.39 -10.96
N ARG A 93 -2.68 -2.37 -9.64
CA ARG A 93 -2.14 -3.51 -8.89
C ARG A 93 -2.66 -3.51 -7.45
N PRO A 94 -2.66 -4.66 -6.76
CA PRO A 94 -3.04 -4.70 -5.35
C PRO A 94 -2.17 -3.78 -4.49
N GLY A 95 -2.83 -2.84 -3.79
CA GLY A 95 -2.19 -1.86 -2.92
C GLY A 95 -1.72 -0.58 -3.61
N VAL A 96 -1.96 -0.43 -4.92
CA VAL A 96 -1.61 0.78 -5.70
C VAL A 96 -2.87 1.38 -6.27
N TRP A 97 -3.09 2.67 -5.99
CA TRP A 97 -4.23 3.44 -6.48
C TRP A 97 -3.75 4.69 -7.21
N GLU A 98 -4.45 5.03 -8.28
CA GLU A 98 -4.29 6.29 -9.02
C GLU A 98 -5.67 6.90 -9.21
N TYR A 99 -5.80 8.21 -9.01
CA TYR A 99 -7.06 8.92 -9.17
C TYR A 99 -6.90 9.93 -10.29
N VAL A 100 -7.82 9.88 -11.26
CA VAL A 100 -7.78 10.75 -12.43
C VAL A 100 -9.13 11.42 -12.61
N ARG A 101 -9.12 12.66 -13.10
CA ARG A 101 -10.32 13.39 -13.50
C ARG A 101 -10.22 13.77 -14.96
N VAL A 102 -11.33 13.58 -15.67
CA VAL A 102 -11.43 13.89 -17.09
C VAL A 102 -12.51 14.92 -17.28
N ASN A 103 -12.18 16.03 -17.95
CA ASN A 103 -13.18 16.95 -18.46
C ASN A 103 -13.63 16.45 -19.84
N VAL A 104 -14.90 16.06 -19.99
CA VAL A 104 -15.39 15.48 -21.25
C VAL A 104 -15.44 16.51 -22.39
N TYR A 105 -15.58 17.80 -22.08
CA TYR A 105 -15.67 18.86 -23.09
C TYR A 105 -14.29 19.35 -23.54
N GLU A 106 -13.39 19.58 -22.59
CA GLU A 106 -12.03 20.06 -22.87
C GLU A 106 -11.05 18.93 -23.20
N LEU A 107 -11.41 17.68 -22.85
CA LEU A 107 -10.59 16.48 -23.03
C LEU A 107 -9.24 16.57 -22.31
N SER A 108 -9.25 17.24 -21.17
CA SER A 108 -8.12 17.33 -20.24
C SER A 108 -8.17 16.19 -19.23
N VAL A 109 -6.99 15.69 -18.85
CA VAL A 109 -6.81 14.66 -17.82
C VAL A 109 -5.93 15.19 -16.69
N ASP A 110 -6.54 15.33 -15.54
CA ASP A 110 -5.90 15.75 -14.29
C ASP A 110 -5.63 14.54 -13.41
N ASN A 111 -4.52 14.58 -12.68
CA ASN A 111 -4.32 13.70 -11.54
C ASN A 111 -5.01 14.31 -10.33
N LEU A 112 -5.69 13.47 -9.56
CA LEU A 112 -6.23 13.84 -8.26
C LEU A 112 -5.39 13.18 -7.16
N SER A 113 -5.21 13.91 -6.07
CA SER A 113 -4.86 13.35 -4.78
C SER A 113 -6.03 12.56 -4.19
N VAL A 114 -5.76 11.80 -3.13
CA VAL A 114 -6.80 11.05 -2.40
C VAL A 114 -7.86 12.02 -1.87
N SER A 115 -7.45 13.11 -1.23
CA SER A 115 -8.38 14.10 -0.66
C SER A 115 -9.23 14.75 -1.75
N GLU A 116 -8.65 15.13 -2.89
CA GLU A 116 -9.42 15.71 -4.01
C GLU A 116 -10.43 14.72 -4.60
N TYR A 117 -10.08 13.42 -4.71
CA TYR A 117 -11.02 12.41 -5.18
C TYR A 117 -12.15 12.15 -4.18
N LEU A 118 -11.84 12.15 -2.88
CA LEU A 118 -12.87 12.00 -1.83
C LEU A 118 -13.79 13.22 -1.78
N GLN A 119 -13.26 14.43 -1.91
CA GLN A 119 -14.07 15.64 -2.05
C GLN A 119 -15.02 15.55 -3.25
N PHE A 120 -14.55 15.01 -4.37
CA PHE A 120 -15.38 14.77 -5.55
C PHE A 120 -16.53 13.78 -5.27
N LYS A 121 -16.34 12.80 -4.36
CA LYS A 121 -17.41 11.91 -3.88
C LYS A 121 -18.37 12.62 -2.92
N GLU A 122 -17.88 13.52 -2.08
CA GLU A 122 -18.71 14.32 -1.18
C GLU A 122 -19.62 15.27 -1.97
N GLU A 123 -19.08 15.94 -2.99
CA GLU A 123 -19.83 16.82 -3.89
C GLU A 123 -20.96 16.11 -4.64
N LEU A 124 -20.80 14.80 -4.86
CA LEU A 124 -21.86 13.98 -5.42
C LEU A 124 -23.11 13.95 -4.52
N VAL A 125 -22.94 13.93 -3.21
CA VAL A 125 -24.06 13.84 -2.26
C VAL A 125 -24.52 15.22 -1.81
N ASP A 126 -23.57 16.03 -1.34
CA ASP A 126 -23.86 17.27 -0.62
C ASP A 126 -23.86 18.52 -1.53
N GLY A 127 -23.38 18.39 -2.78
CA GLY A 127 -23.16 19.53 -3.67
C GLY A 127 -21.86 20.28 -3.33
N GLU A 128 -21.74 21.56 -3.69
CA GLU A 128 -20.53 22.33 -3.38
C GLU A 128 -20.33 22.47 -1.85
N CYS A 129 -19.39 21.69 -1.32
CA CYS A 129 -19.02 21.69 0.09
C CYS A 129 -18.12 22.90 0.42
N ASN A 130 -18.68 23.91 1.10
CA ASN A 130 -17.95 25.10 1.59
C ASN A 130 -17.27 24.90 2.97
N GLY A 131 -17.06 23.65 3.39
CA GLY A 131 -16.42 23.32 4.66
C GLY A 131 -14.93 23.63 4.64
N LYS A 132 -14.53 24.84 5.03
CA LYS A 132 -13.11 25.28 4.99
C LYS A 132 -12.16 24.43 5.85
N TYR A 133 -12.69 23.63 6.78
CA TYR A 133 -11.96 22.78 7.72
C TYR A 133 -12.68 21.44 7.94
N VAL A 134 -12.71 20.59 6.91
CA VAL A 134 -13.15 19.20 7.05
C VAL A 134 -12.06 18.40 7.76
N LEU A 135 -12.45 17.50 8.67
CA LEU A 135 -11.51 16.63 9.37
C LEU A 135 -11.02 15.53 8.42
N GLU A 136 -9.74 15.53 8.09
CA GLU A 136 -9.08 14.44 7.36
C GLU A 136 -8.32 13.52 8.33
N LEU A 137 -8.59 12.22 8.25
CA LEU A 137 -7.88 11.21 9.04
C LEU A 137 -6.70 10.65 8.25
N ASP A 138 -5.51 11.21 8.48
CA ASP A 138 -4.27 10.75 7.86
C ASP A 138 -3.36 9.99 8.85
N PHE A 139 -3.19 8.69 8.60
CA PHE A 139 -2.31 7.81 9.37
C PHE A 139 -0.94 7.61 8.71
N GLU A 140 -0.69 8.15 7.53
CA GLU A 140 0.58 7.98 6.82
C GLU A 140 1.78 8.55 7.62
N PRO A 141 1.72 9.76 8.19
CA PRO A 141 2.82 10.33 8.97
C PRO A 141 3.19 9.50 10.21
N PHE A 142 2.21 8.89 10.86
CA PHE A 142 2.40 8.09 12.08
C PHE A 142 3.11 6.76 11.82
N ASN A 143 3.12 6.31 10.57
CA ASN A 143 3.72 5.04 10.15
C ASN A 143 5.06 5.21 9.43
N ALA A 144 5.62 6.44 9.38
CA ALA A 144 6.86 6.73 8.65
C ALA A 144 8.10 6.01 9.21
N SER A 145 8.09 5.65 10.50
CA SER A 145 9.16 4.89 11.14
C SER A 145 9.16 3.40 10.76
N PHE A 146 8.05 2.88 10.23
CA PHE A 146 7.94 1.48 9.86
C PHE A 146 8.34 1.30 8.39
N PRO A 147 9.26 0.37 8.09
CA PRO A 147 9.60 0.05 6.71
C PRO A 147 8.37 -0.55 6.00
N ARG A 148 8.07 -0.06 4.79
CA ARG A 148 6.93 -0.55 3.98
C ARG A 148 7.41 -1.45 2.84
N PRO A 149 6.92 -2.69 2.74
CA PRO A 149 7.17 -3.51 1.56
C PRO A 149 6.43 -2.94 0.35
N THR A 150 7.14 -2.78 -0.77
CA THR A 150 6.58 -2.20 -2.02
C THR A 150 6.06 -3.24 -3.01
N ARG A 151 6.33 -4.53 -2.78
CA ARG A 151 5.88 -5.62 -3.64
C ARG A 151 4.54 -6.16 -3.18
N SER A 152 3.55 -6.23 -4.06
CA SER A 152 2.23 -6.77 -3.75
C SER A 152 2.28 -8.22 -3.23
N SER A 153 3.27 -9.01 -3.64
CA SER A 153 3.50 -10.38 -3.12
C SER A 153 3.89 -10.44 -1.64
N SER A 154 4.30 -9.32 -1.04
CA SER A 154 4.64 -9.24 0.38
C SER A 154 3.43 -8.94 1.27
N ILE A 155 2.26 -8.65 0.69
CA ILE A 155 1.01 -8.45 1.44
C ILE A 155 0.69 -9.75 2.18
N GLY A 156 0.39 -9.64 3.48
CA GLY A 156 0.16 -10.79 4.37
C GLY A 156 1.44 -11.39 5.00
N ASN A 157 2.63 -11.00 4.55
CA ASN A 157 3.91 -11.54 5.03
C ASN A 157 4.70 -10.55 5.92
N GLY A 158 3.97 -9.75 6.72
CA GLY A 158 4.55 -8.66 7.51
C GLY A 158 5.62 -9.11 8.51
N VAL A 159 5.41 -10.22 9.21
CA VAL A 159 6.36 -10.77 10.19
C VAL A 159 7.68 -11.18 9.52
N GLN A 160 7.63 -11.78 8.33
CA GLN A 160 8.85 -12.16 7.60
C GLN A 160 9.65 -10.91 7.17
N PHE A 161 8.94 -9.87 6.72
CA PHE A 161 9.56 -8.60 6.36
C PHE A 161 10.19 -7.92 7.58
N LEU A 162 9.47 -7.88 8.70
CA LEU A 162 9.95 -7.31 9.95
C LEU A 162 11.15 -8.09 10.49
N ASN A 163 11.11 -9.42 10.48
CA ASN A 163 12.24 -10.26 10.89
C ASN A 163 13.48 -9.96 10.06
N ARG A 164 13.36 -9.88 8.72
CA ARG A 164 14.48 -9.52 7.86
C ARG A 164 15.01 -8.11 8.17
N HIS A 165 14.12 -7.16 8.44
CA HIS A 165 14.49 -5.80 8.78
C HIS A 165 15.23 -5.72 10.14
N LEU A 166 14.67 -6.33 11.18
CA LEU A 166 15.27 -6.41 12.52
C LEU A 166 16.62 -7.14 12.47
N SER A 167 16.72 -8.27 11.76
CA SER A 167 17.99 -8.98 11.58
C SER A 167 19.05 -8.11 10.91
N SER A 168 18.66 -7.31 9.90
CA SER A 168 19.60 -6.38 9.25
C SER A 168 20.04 -5.25 10.18
N ILE A 169 19.18 -4.76 11.09
CA ILE A 169 19.54 -3.72 12.07
C ILE A 169 20.49 -4.32 13.11
N MET A 170 20.12 -5.47 13.68
CA MET A 170 20.89 -6.20 14.69
C MET A 170 22.30 -6.55 14.22
N PHE A 171 22.46 -6.89 12.93
CA PHE A 171 23.77 -7.20 12.37
C PHE A 171 24.66 -5.96 12.19
N ARG A 172 24.08 -4.78 11.92
CA ARG A 172 24.84 -3.56 11.60
C ARG A 172 25.28 -2.79 12.84
N ASN A 173 24.52 -2.84 13.92
CA ASN A 173 24.82 -2.07 15.13
C ASN A 173 24.75 -2.96 16.38
N LYS A 174 25.88 -3.14 17.07
CA LYS A 174 25.94 -3.89 18.33
C LYS A 174 25.06 -3.29 19.43
N GLU A 175 24.89 -1.97 19.45
CA GLU A 175 24.01 -1.28 20.41
C GLU A 175 22.53 -1.62 20.19
N SER A 176 22.15 -2.02 18.97
CA SER A 176 20.76 -2.41 18.68
C SER A 176 20.35 -3.76 19.29
N LEU A 177 21.29 -4.48 19.92
CA LEU A 177 21.01 -5.69 20.69
C LEU A 177 20.65 -5.39 22.16
N GLU A 178 20.91 -4.19 22.67
CA GLU A 178 20.56 -3.83 24.05
C GLU A 178 19.05 -4.02 24.35
N PRO A 179 18.11 -3.64 23.46
CA PRO A 179 16.70 -3.96 23.66
C PRO A 179 16.39 -5.46 23.80
N LEU A 180 17.14 -6.32 23.11
CA LEU A 180 16.99 -7.77 23.23
C LEU A 180 17.51 -8.27 24.59
N LEU A 181 18.64 -7.74 25.06
CA LEU A 181 19.17 -8.04 26.39
C LEU A 181 18.17 -7.62 27.48
N ASP A 182 17.66 -6.40 27.39
CA ASP A 182 16.68 -5.87 28.35
C ASP A 182 15.38 -6.67 28.33
N PHE A 183 14.88 -7.05 27.14
CA PHE A 183 13.72 -7.91 27.00
C PHE A 183 13.90 -9.26 27.71
N LEU A 184 15.04 -9.93 27.49
CA LEU A 184 15.32 -11.22 28.12
C LEU A 184 15.56 -11.11 29.63
N ARG A 185 16.12 -10.00 30.13
CA ARG A 185 16.38 -9.77 31.56
C ARG A 185 15.11 -9.42 32.33
N THR A 186 14.23 -8.63 31.73
CA THR A 186 12.96 -8.22 32.37
C THR A 186 11.89 -9.31 32.31
N HIS A 187 12.13 -10.38 31.56
CA HIS A 187 11.17 -11.46 31.39
C HIS A 187 10.94 -12.23 32.70
N LYS A 188 9.70 -12.20 33.20
CA LYS A 188 9.28 -12.88 34.42
C LYS A 188 7.91 -13.53 34.23
N HIS A 189 7.72 -14.69 34.85
CA HIS A 189 6.43 -15.37 34.93
C HIS A 189 6.15 -15.72 36.40
N ASP A 190 4.99 -15.34 36.93
CA ASP A 190 4.63 -15.52 38.35
C ASP A 190 5.70 -15.05 39.33
N GLY A 191 6.34 -13.92 39.05
CA GLY A 191 7.41 -13.35 39.88
C GLY A 191 8.77 -14.06 39.76
N HIS A 192 8.85 -15.18 39.04
CA HIS A 192 10.10 -15.91 38.79
C HIS A 192 10.80 -15.35 37.56
N ALA A 193 12.09 -15.06 37.69
CA ALA A 193 12.92 -14.61 36.58
C ALA A 193 13.12 -15.73 35.57
N MET A 194 12.93 -15.41 34.30
CA MET A 194 13.09 -16.33 33.17
C MET A 194 14.27 -15.87 32.31
N MET A 195 14.94 -16.82 31.63
CA MET A 195 16.05 -16.58 30.70
C MET A 195 17.31 -15.98 31.35
N LEU A 196 17.35 -14.67 31.63
CA LEU A 196 18.52 -13.97 32.15
C LEU A 196 18.23 -13.33 33.51
N ASN A 197 19.23 -13.31 34.38
CA ASN A 197 19.16 -12.63 35.67
C ASN A 197 19.83 -11.23 35.63
N GLU A 198 19.66 -10.46 36.70
CA GLU A 198 20.18 -9.09 36.84
C GLU A 198 21.71 -8.97 36.81
N ARG A 199 22.45 -10.08 36.86
CA ARG A 199 23.93 -10.07 36.80
C ARG A 199 24.43 -9.77 35.38
N ILE A 200 23.62 -10.05 34.35
CA ILE A 200 23.98 -9.83 32.94
C ILE A 200 23.48 -8.44 32.51
N GLN A 201 24.38 -7.46 32.58
CA GLN A 201 24.08 -6.05 32.35
C GLN A 201 24.56 -5.50 31.01
N SER A 202 25.26 -6.30 30.20
CA SER A 202 25.75 -5.86 28.88
C SER A 202 25.87 -7.03 27.91
N ILE A 203 25.86 -6.71 26.61
CA ILE A 203 26.03 -7.70 25.54
C ILE A 203 27.35 -8.46 25.66
N SER A 204 28.43 -7.82 26.08
CA SER A 204 29.72 -8.49 26.29
C SER A 204 29.64 -9.54 27.41
N LYS A 205 28.95 -9.22 28.52
CA LYS A 205 28.75 -10.17 29.63
C LYS A 205 27.85 -11.32 29.21
N LEU A 206 26.79 -11.03 28.44
CA LEU A 206 25.91 -12.06 27.88
C LEU A 206 26.70 -13.04 27.01
N GLN A 207 27.52 -12.53 26.09
CA GLN A 207 28.35 -13.36 25.21
C GLN A 207 29.30 -14.26 26.00
N SER A 208 30.04 -13.70 26.97
CA SER A 208 30.94 -14.50 27.81
C SER A 208 30.20 -15.53 28.68
N ALA A 209 29.00 -15.21 29.18
CA ALA A 209 28.19 -16.13 29.96
C ALA A 209 27.66 -17.28 29.08
N LEU A 210 27.19 -17.00 27.87
CA LEU A 210 26.73 -18.00 26.91
C LEU A 210 27.85 -18.95 26.49
N SER A 211 29.05 -18.44 26.18
CA SER A 211 30.20 -19.30 25.84
C SER A 211 30.60 -20.23 26.99
N ARG A 212 30.58 -19.74 28.24
CA ARG A 212 30.84 -20.57 29.43
C ARG A 212 29.75 -21.61 29.66
N ALA A 213 28.48 -21.25 29.42
CA ALA A 213 27.36 -22.16 29.54
C ALA A 213 27.45 -23.28 28.48
N GLU A 214 27.75 -22.94 27.23
CA GLU A 214 27.95 -23.91 26.14
C GLU A 214 29.08 -24.89 26.44
N GLU A 215 30.24 -24.39 26.89
CA GLU A 215 31.36 -25.25 27.30
C GLU A 215 30.99 -26.17 28.47
N HIS A 216 30.23 -25.67 29.45
CA HIS A 216 29.78 -26.49 30.58
C HIS A 216 28.79 -27.58 30.15
N LEU A 217 27.77 -27.22 29.36
CA LEU A 217 26.72 -28.13 28.90
C LEU A 217 27.25 -29.22 27.95
N SER A 218 28.30 -28.93 27.18
CA SER A 218 28.92 -29.92 26.29
C SER A 218 29.50 -31.16 26.98
N LYS A 219 29.62 -31.14 28.32
CA LYS A 219 30.11 -32.26 29.15
C LYS A 219 28.99 -33.23 29.56
N PHE A 220 27.73 -32.85 29.37
CA PHE A 220 26.57 -33.64 29.76
C PHE A 220 25.92 -34.32 28.55
N PRO A 221 25.23 -35.46 28.75
CA PRO A 221 24.38 -36.07 27.72
C PRO A 221 23.28 -35.11 27.22
N PRO A 222 22.83 -35.21 25.96
CA PRO A 222 21.77 -34.35 25.40
C PRO A 222 20.42 -34.44 26.13
N ASP A 223 20.18 -35.52 26.86
CA ASP A 223 18.96 -35.81 27.62
C ASP A 223 19.09 -35.52 29.14
N ALA A 224 20.23 -34.96 29.57
CA ALA A 224 20.43 -34.59 30.98
C ALA A 224 19.37 -33.55 31.43
N PRO A 225 18.66 -33.79 32.54
CA PRO A 225 17.68 -32.84 33.06
C PRO A 225 18.36 -31.56 33.56
N SER A 226 17.64 -30.43 33.51
CA SER A 226 18.21 -29.12 33.88
C SER A 226 18.74 -29.06 35.30
N SER A 227 18.16 -29.83 36.21
CA SER A 227 18.59 -29.95 37.61
C SER A 227 20.04 -30.41 37.76
N ASP A 228 20.60 -31.12 36.78
CA ASP A 228 21.94 -31.72 36.87
C ASP A 228 23.07 -30.70 36.61
N PHE A 229 22.74 -29.59 35.94
CA PHE A 229 23.66 -28.50 35.61
C PHE A 229 23.19 -27.13 36.13
N GLU A 230 22.06 -27.09 36.84
CA GLU A 230 21.60 -25.90 37.54
C GLU A 230 22.52 -25.62 38.75
N PHE A 231 23.37 -24.60 38.64
CA PHE A 231 24.15 -24.10 39.76
C PHE A 231 23.25 -23.30 40.71
N ARG A 232 23.22 -23.67 42.00
CA ARG A 232 22.65 -22.82 43.06
C ARG A 232 23.48 -21.56 43.31
#